data_AF-A0A522F0R9-F1
#
_entry.id   AF-A0A522F0R9-F1
#
_cell.length_a   1.000
_cell.length_b   1.000
_cell.length_c   1.000
_cell.angle_alpha   90.00
_cell.angle_beta   90.00
_cell.angle_gamma   90.00
#
_symmetry.space_group_name_H-M   'P 1'
#
loop_
_entity.id
_entity.type
_entity.pdbx_description
1 polymer ?
#
loop_
_entity_poly.entity_id
_entity_poly.type
_entity_poly.pdbx_seq_one_letter_code
_entity_poly.pdbx_strand_id
1 'polypeptide(L)' 'MDSFRFENMDIWKDAISISDMLFDYADKAEEKRYYKFAEQLRAATMSISNNIAEGSGSFSDKEFASFLN' A
#
# COMPACT_ATOMS: atom_id res chain seq x y z
N MET A 1 15.07 9.86 -15.81
CA MET A 1 13.65 9.71 -15.44
C MET A 1 13.51 10.44 -14.13
N ASP A 2 12.62 11.43 -14.08
CA ASP A 2 12.30 12.09 -12.82
C ASP A 2 11.63 11.04 -11.93
N SER A 3 12.21 10.81 -10.76
CA SER A 3 11.64 9.94 -9.73
C SER A 3 10.35 10.57 -9.22
N PHE A 4 9.29 9.78 -9.09
CA PHE A 4 8.06 10.29 -8.49
C PHE A 4 8.32 10.67 -7.03
N ARG A 5 7.68 11.74 -6.53
CA ARG A 5 7.89 12.26 -5.17
C ARG A 5 7.76 11.17 -4.10
N PHE A 6 6.77 10.28 -4.22
CA PHE A 6 6.53 9.21 -3.25
C PHE A 6 7.65 8.16 -3.19
N GLU A 7 8.41 7.93 -4.27
CA GLU A 7 9.48 6.92 -4.28
C GLU A 7 10.61 7.27 -3.30
N ASN A 8 10.73 8.56 -2.97
CA ASN A 8 11.71 9.05 -2.00
C ASN A 8 11.20 9.02 -0.55
N MET A 9 9.89 8.79 -0.32
CA MET A 9 9.29 8.79 1.01
C MET A 9 9.53 7.45 1.73
N ASP A 10 10.03 7.51 2.96
CA ASP A 10 10.28 6.29 3.74
C ASP A 10 8.99 5.53 4.06
N ILE A 11 7.89 6.24 4.33
CA ILE A 11 6.58 5.61 4.54
C ILE A 11 6.10 4.78 3.35
N TRP A 12 6.47 5.17 2.12
CA TRP A 12 6.12 4.41 0.92
C TRP A 12 7.01 3.16 0.79
N LYS A 13 8.32 3.30 1.05
CA LYS A 13 9.25 2.15 1.06
C LYS A 13 8.86 1.13 2.13
N ASP A 14 8.46 1.59 3.30
CA ASP A 14 7.97 0.74 4.39
C ASP A 14 6.67 0.03 3.98
N ALA A 15 5.76 0.72 3.28
CA ALA A 15 4.54 0.12 2.72
C ALA A 15 4.85 -0.97 1.69
N ILE A 16 5.87 -0.81 0.85
CA ILE A 16 6.33 -1.86 -0.06
C ILE A 16 6.93 -3.03 0.73
N SER A 17 7.80 -2.75 1.71
CA SER A 17 8.44 -3.80 2.51
C SER A 17 7.45 -4.65 3.30
N ILE A 18 6.39 -4.06 3.85
CA ILE A 18 5.35 -4.82 4.55
C ILE A 18 4.44 -5.58 3.58
N SER A 19 4.32 -5.12 2.32
CA SER A 19 3.46 -5.75 1.32
C SER A 19 3.91 -7.18 1.01
N ASP A 20 5.22 -7.41 0.89
CA ASP A 20 5.78 -8.76 0.68
C ASP A 20 5.32 -9.73 1.78
N MET A 21 5.43 -9.31 3.04
CA MET A 21 5.02 -10.12 4.18
C MET A 21 3.50 -10.38 4.20
N LEU A 22 2.68 -9.38 3.87
CA LEU A 22 1.22 -9.52 3.87
C LEU A 22 0.72 -10.38 2.69
N PHE A 23 1.40 -10.33 1.54
CA PHE A 23 1.13 -11.22 0.42
C PHE A 23 1.48 -12.67 0.75
N ASP A 24 2.59 -12.95 1.44
CA ASP A 24 2.89 -14.29 1.95
C ASP A 24 1.77 -14.83 2.87
N TYR A 25 1.16 -13.98 3.69
CA TYR A 25 0.02 -14.37 4.51
C TYR A 25 -1.27 -14.56 3.70
N ALA A 26 -1.48 -13.76 2.65
CA ALA A 26 -2.61 -13.93 1.75
C ALA A 26 -2.51 -15.27 0.99
N ASP A 27 -1.31 -15.63 0.52
CA ASP A 27 -1.06 -16.90 -0.16
C ASP A 27 -1.34 -18.10 0.78
N LYS A 28 -0.84 -18.04 2.02
CA LYS A 28 -1.16 -19.05 3.05
C LYS A 28 -2.67 -19.13 3.37
N ALA A 29 -3.38 -18.01 3.29
CA ALA A 29 -4.82 -18.00 3.49
C ALA A 29 -5.57 -18.63 2.30
N GLU A 30 -5.09 -18.40 1.09
CA GLU A 30 -5.61 -19.00 -0.14
C GLU A 30 -5.37 -20.52 -0.19
N GLU A 31 -4.21 -21.00 0.24
CA GLU A 31 -3.92 -22.44 0.40
C GLU A 31 -4.92 -23.12 1.35
N LYS A 32 -5.36 -22.40 2.38
CA LYS A 32 -6.40 -22.85 3.33
C LYS A 32 -7.82 -22.64 2.81
N ARG A 33 -7.98 -22.20 1.56
CA ARG A 33 -9.25 -21.92 0.88
C ARG A 33 -10.05 -20.77 1.49
N TYR A 34 -9.37 -19.85 2.18
CA TYR A 34 -9.96 -18.59 2.67
C TYR A 34 -9.92 -17.50 1.60
N TYR A 35 -10.48 -17.80 0.41
CA TYR A 35 -10.29 -16.98 -0.79
C TYR A 35 -10.67 -15.51 -0.60
N LYS A 36 -11.83 -15.23 0.00
CA LYS A 36 -12.28 -13.85 0.25
C LYS A 36 -11.36 -13.10 1.20
N PHE A 37 -10.81 -13.79 2.21
CA PHE A 37 -9.87 -13.17 3.14
C PHE A 37 -8.53 -12.88 2.45
N ALA A 38 -8.00 -13.81 1.66
CA ALA A 38 -6.78 -13.63 0.89
C ALA A 38 -6.91 -12.45 -0.08
N GLU A 39 -8.02 -12.36 -0.82
CA GLU A 39 -8.33 -11.25 -1.73
C GLU A 39 -8.39 -9.90 -0.98
N GLN A 40 -9.14 -9.83 0.11
CA GLN A 40 -9.26 -8.60 0.90
C GLN A 40 -7.93 -8.17 1.52
N LEU A 41 -7.10 -9.12 1.95
CA LEU A 41 -5.77 -8.84 2.47
C LEU A 41 -4.87 -8.25 1.38
N ARG A 42 -4.87 -8.82 0.17
CA ARG A 42 -4.11 -8.27 -0.96
C ARG A 42 -4.57 -6.85 -1.32
N ALA A 43 -5.88 -6.65 -1.43
CA ALA A 43 -6.46 -5.35 -1.75
C ALA A 43 -6.13 -4.28 -0.69
N ALA A 44 -6.30 -4.61 0.59
CA ALA A 44 -5.97 -3.69 1.69
C ALA A 44 -4.46 -3.36 1.72
N THR A 45 -3.61 -4.36 1.47
CA THR A 45 -2.15 -4.20 1.43
C THR A 45 -1.73 -3.22 0.32
N MET A 46 -2.17 -3.44 -0.92
CA MET A 46 -1.87 -2.53 -2.04
C MET A 46 -2.42 -1.11 -1.82
N SER A 47 -3.56 -0.99 -1.11
CA SER A 47 -4.18 0.29 -0.80
C SER A 47 -3.22 1.24 -0.06
N ILE A 48 -2.32 0.72 0.77
CA ILE A 48 -1.38 1.53 1.56
C ILE A 48 -0.43 2.31 0.64
N SER A 49 0.28 1.62 -0.24
CA SER A 49 1.22 2.25 -1.18
C SER A 49 0.50 3.14 -2.20
N ASN A 50 -0.71 2.74 -2.62
CA ASN A 50 -1.50 3.49 -3.60
C ASN A 50 -1.98 4.84 -3.02
N ASN A 51 -2.50 4.86 -1.79
CA ASN A 51 -2.93 6.11 -1.16
C ASN A 51 -1.75 7.07 -0.92
N ILE A 52 -0.59 6.55 -0.52
CA ILE A 52 0.63 7.38 -0.38
C ILE A 52 1.04 7.97 -1.73
N ALA A 53 1.06 7.15 -2.79
CA ALA A 53 1.43 7.60 -4.13
C ALA A 53 0.45 8.65 -4.67
N GLU A 54 -0.86 8.40 -4.57
CA GLU A 54 -1.92 9.31 -5.02
C GLU A 54 -1.89 10.63 -4.24
N GLY A 55 -1.84 10.56 -2.91
CA GLY A 55 -1.76 11.73 -2.05
C GLY A 55 -0.46 12.52 -2.21
N SER A 56 0.65 11.89 -2.64
CA SER A 56 1.90 12.62 -2.88
C SER A 56 1.80 13.67 -4.00
N GLY A 57 0.80 13.51 -4.88
CA GLY A 57 0.47 14.45 -5.95
C GLY A 57 -0.44 15.61 -5.52
N SER A 58 -0.90 15.64 -4.26
CA SER A 58 -1.77 16.70 -3.75
C SER A 58 -1.11 18.09 -3.75
N PHE A 59 -1.93 19.13 -3.88
CA PHE A 59 -1.45 20.53 -3.92
C PHE A 59 -1.12 21.10 -2.54
N SER A 60 -1.58 20.46 -1.47
CA SER A 60 -1.35 20.90 -0.10
C SER A 60 -1.12 19.72 0.85
N ASP A 61 -0.38 19.98 1.93
CA ASP A 61 -0.15 18.98 2.97
C ASP A 61 -1.45 18.54 3.68
N LYS A 62 -2.45 19.44 3.75
CA LYS A 62 -3.77 19.12 4.31
C LYS A 62 -4.50 18.07 3.46
N GLU A 63 -4.42 18.21 2.15
CA GLU A 63 -5.02 17.27 1.21
C GLU A 63 -4.26 15.94 1.24
N PHE A 64 -2.91 15.98 1.24
CA PHE A 64 -2.10 14.78 1.38
C PHE A 64 -2.42 14.01 2.67
N ALA A 65 -2.57 14.71 3.80
CA ALA A 65 -2.94 14.10 5.07
C ALA A 65 -4.29 13.35 5.01
N SER A 66 -5.21 13.76 4.13
CA SER A 66 -6.49 13.04 3.95
C SER A 66 -6.31 11.64 3.36
N PHE A 67 -5.26 11.41 2.58
CA PHE A 67 -4.93 10.09 2.02
C PHE A 67 -4.22 9.17 3.01
N LEU A 68 -3.67 9.72 4.10
CA LEU A 68 -2.95 8.97 5.12
C LEU A 68 -3.82 8.59 6.33
N ASN A 69 -5.11 8.97 6.32
CA ASN A 69 -6.06 8.74 7.42
C ASN A 69 -6.80 7.40 7.33
#